data_AF-A0A535NKY7-F1
#
_entry.id   AF-A0A535NKY7-F1
#
_cell.length_a   1.000
_cell.length_b   1.000
_cell.length_c   1.000
_cell.angle_alpha   90.00
_cell.angle_beta   90.00
_cell.angle_gamma   90.00
#
_symmetry.space_group_name_H-M   'P 1'
#
loop_
_entity.id
_entity.type
_entity.pdbx_description
1 polymer ?
#
loop_
_entity_poly.entity_id
_entity_poly.type
_entity_poly.pdbx_seq_one_letter_code
_entity_poly.pdbx_strand_id
1 'polypeptide(L)'
;MTVLVRVRLAVLERTIASGQVPTAGEIAAELDLPIAMVQEAYAKLGEAHVFVCDPDDPSRLRMASPFSAVPTAFRVSARGGSYYGNCVWDALGIVSLLGGEGSVAKVWSRLRARTARSR
;
A
#
# COMPACT_ATOMS: atom_id res chain seq x y z
N MET A 1 -20.54 7.24 10.76
CA MET A 1 -19.42 6.44 10.19
C MET A 1 -18.38 6.23 11.27
N THR A 2 -17.93 4.99 11.53
CA THR A 2 -16.97 4.70 12.62
C THR A 2 -15.59 5.27 12.32
N VAL A 3 -14.75 5.46 13.34
CA VAL A 3 -13.37 5.93 13.16
C VAL A 3 -12.56 5.00 12.25
N LEU A 4 -12.76 3.68 12.35
CA LEU A 4 -12.07 2.70 11.50
C LEU A 4 -12.41 2.89 10.02
N VAL A 5 -13.68 3.15 9.69
CA VAL A 5 -14.10 3.40 8.31
C VAL A 5 -13.53 4.73 7.81
N ARG A 6 -13.56 5.79 8.63
CA ARG A 6 -12.96 7.09 8.27
C ARG A 6 -11.46 6.97 7.98
N VAL A 7 -10.71 6.30 8.86
CA VAL A 7 -9.26 6.08 8.71
C VAL A 7 -8.97 5.25 7.46
N ARG A 8 -9.72 4.17 7.23
CA ARG A 8 -9.52 3.33 6.04
C ARG A 8 -9.75 4.11 4.74
N LEU A 9 -10.83 4.88 4.66
CA LEU A 9 -11.14 5.68 3.48
C LEU A 9 -10.06 6.74 3.23
N ALA A 10 -9.66 7.49 4.25
CA ALA A 10 -8.60 8.49 4.14
C ALA A 10 -7.27 7.89 3.67
N VAL A 11 -6.88 6.71 4.18
CA VAL A 11 -5.70 5.99 3.70
C VAL A 11 -5.81 5.66 2.21
N LEU A 12 -6.95 5.14 1.76
CA LEU A 12 -7.15 4.79 0.35
C LEU A 12 -7.15 6.03 -0.54
N GLU A 13 -7.91 7.06 -0.19
CA GLU A 13 -8.02 8.31 -0.93
C GLU A 13 -6.66 9.00 -1.07
N ARG A 14 -5.90 9.11 0.02
CA ARG A 14 -4.54 9.67 -0.01
C ARG A 14 -3.58 8.82 -0.80
N THR A 15 -3.66 7.49 -0.70
CA THR A 15 -2.83 6.59 -1.52
C THR A 15 -3.11 6.79 -3.00
N ILE A 16 -4.37 6.93 -3.38
CA ILE A 16 -4.77 7.19 -4.76
C ILE A 16 -4.21 8.54 -5.24
N ALA A 17 -4.32 9.58 -4.40
CA ALA A 17 -3.88 10.93 -4.74
C ALA A 17 -2.35 11.09 -4.84
N SER A 18 -1.60 10.43 -3.97
CA SER A 18 -0.14 10.59 -3.86
C SER A 18 0.68 9.50 -4.54
N GLY A 19 0.07 8.32 -4.79
CA GLY A 19 0.79 7.11 -5.20
C GLY A 19 1.52 6.38 -4.06
N GLN A 20 1.41 6.87 -2.82
CA GLN A 20 2.12 6.32 -1.66
C GLN A 20 1.15 6.02 -0.51
N VAL A 21 1.34 4.88 0.15
CA VAL A 21 0.58 4.55 1.36
C VAL A 21 1.02 5.50 2.48
N PRO A 22 0.11 6.27 3.07
CA PRO A 22 0.45 7.30 4.04
C PRO A 22 0.79 6.72 5.42
N THR A 23 1.46 7.55 6.22
CA THR A 23 1.70 7.30 7.64
C THR A 23 0.47 7.66 8.49
N ALA A 24 0.42 7.15 9.73
CA ALA A 24 -0.61 7.51 10.69
C ALA A 24 -0.62 9.01 11.02
N GLY A 25 0.56 9.66 11.05
CA GLY A 25 0.66 11.10 11.31
C GLY A 25 0.05 11.95 10.20
N GLU A 26 0.24 11.52 8.95
CA GLU A 26 -0.36 12.16 7.79
C GLU A 26 -1.90 12.08 7.81
N ILE A 27 -2.44 10.91 8.15
CA ILE A 27 -3.89 10.70 8.29
C ILE A 27 -4.46 11.41 9.51
N ALA A 28 -3.70 11.47 10.61
CA ALA A 28 -4.07 12.21 11.81
C ALA A 28 -4.24 13.70 11.52
N ALA A 29 -3.28 14.29 10.80
CA ALA A 29 -3.35 15.69 10.38
C ALA A 29 -4.52 15.96 9.43
N GLU A 30 -4.79 15.04 8.49
CA GLU A 30 -5.88 15.19 7.51
C GLU A 30 -7.28 15.06 8.14
N LEU A 31 -7.44 14.19 9.13
CA LEU A 31 -8.72 13.95 9.79
C LEU A 31 -8.94 14.80 11.05
N ASP A 32 -7.97 15.63 11.44
CA ASP A 32 -7.91 16.36 12.71
C ASP A 32 -8.16 15.43 13.91
N LEU A 33 -7.36 14.35 13.98
CA LEU A 33 -7.43 13.34 15.02
C LEU A 33 -6.11 13.22 15.79
N PRO A 34 -6.14 12.80 17.06
CA PRO A 34 -4.92 12.41 17.76
C PRO A 34 -4.22 11.25 17.04
N ILE A 35 -2.91 11.34 16.83
CA ILE A 35 -2.13 10.29 16.16
C ILE A 35 -2.31 8.90 16.81
N ALA A 36 -2.41 8.86 18.15
CA ALA A 36 -2.64 7.61 18.89
C ALA A 36 -3.96 6.93 18.50
N MET A 37 -5.01 7.70 18.18
CA MET A 37 -6.29 7.15 17.72
C MET A 37 -6.18 6.54 16.33
N VAL A 38 -5.36 7.12 15.45
CA VAL A 38 -5.10 6.58 14.12
C VAL A 38 -4.23 5.32 14.20
N GLN A 39 -3.22 5.30 15.07
CA GLN A 39 -2.41 4.11 15.32
C GLN A 39 -3.25 2.96 15.89
N GLU A 40 -4.17 3.24 16.82
CA GLU A 40 -5.12 2.24 17.33
C GLU A 40 -6.05 1.75 16.21
N ALA A 41 -6.51 2.64 15.34
CA ALA A 41 -7.31 2.25 14.18
C ALA A 41 -6.52 1.36 13.20
N TYR A 42 -5.23 1.67 12.96
CA TYR A 42 -4.34 0.83 12.17
C TYR A 42 -4.20 -0.56 12.79
N ALA A 43 -3.96 -0.65 14.09
CA ALA A 43 -3.88 -1.92 14.82
C ALA A 43 -5.17 -2.75 14.68
N LYS A 44 -6.34 -2.16 14.93
CA LYS A 44 -7.64 -2.84 14.79
C LYS A 44 -7.94 -3.28 13.35
N LEU A 45 -7.57 -2.46 12.36
CA LEU A 45 -7.69 -2.83 10.95
C LEU A 45 -6.68 -3.92 10.57
N GLY A 46 -5.53 -3.98 11.24
CA GLY A 46 -4.55 -5.06 11.15
C GLY A 46 -5.06 -6.38 11.70
N GLU A 47 -5.67 -6.37 12.89
CA GLU A 47 -6.34 -7.54 13.50
C GLU A 47 -7.46 -8.08 12.59
N ALA A 48 -8.18 -7.18 11.92
CA ALA A 48 -9.20 -7.52 10.93
C ALA A 48 -8.63 -7.92 9.54
N HIS A 49 -7.31 -8.03 9.39
CA HIS A 49 -6.61 -8.36 8.13
C HIS A 49 -6.89 -7.40 6.96
N VAL A 50 -7.35 -6.19 7.26
CA VAL A 50 -7.56 -5.13 6.26
C VAL A 50 -6.23 -4.45 5.92
N PHE A 51 -5.40 -4.23 6.94
CA PHE A 51 -4.07 -3.66 6.84
C PHE A 51 -2.99 -4.66 7.27
N VAL A 52 -1.76 -4.43 6.81
CA VAL A 52 -0.57 -5.04 7.40
C VAL A 52 0.27 -3.90 7.96
N CYS A 53 0.35 -3.81 9.28
CA CYS A 53 1.18 -2.81 9.96
C CYS A 53 2.66 -3.12 9.79
N ASP A 54 3.51 -2.10 9.86
CA ASP A 54 4.93 -2.33 10.01
C ASP A 54 5.23 -2.85 11.43
N PRO A 55 6.03 -3.93 11.58
CA PRO A 55 6.32 -4.51 12.89
C PRO A 55 7.19 -3.60 13.78
N ASP A 56 7.97 -2.70 13.18
CA ASP A 56 8.95 -1.86 13.88
C ASP A 56 8.43 -0.43 14.08
N ASP A 57 7.36 -0.03 13.39
CA ASP A 57 6.79 1.32 13.44
C ASP A 57 5.24 1.29 13.38
N PRO A 58 4.54 1.55 14.51
CA PRO A 58 3.08 1.54 14.55
C PRO A 58 2.44 2.68 13.74
N SER A 59 3.21 3.66 13.28
CA SER A 59 2.73 4.73 12.40
C SER A 59 2.76 4.35 10.92
N ARG A 60 3.32 3.19 10.55
CA ARG A 60 3.49 2.79 9.15
C ARG A 60 2.74 1.52 8.83
N LEU A 61 2.31 1.43 7.58
CA LEU A 61 1.75 0.23 6.99
C LEU A 61 2.77 -0.36 6.02
N ARG A 62 2.80 -1.68 5.93
CA ARG A 62 3.38 -2.42 4.80
C ARG A 62 2.35 -2.68 3.70
N MET A 63 1.07 -2.76 4.08
CA MET A 63 -0.05 -2.92 3.14
C MET A 63 -1.28 -2.19 3.64
N ALA A 64 -1.93 -1.46 2.72
CA ALA A 64 -3.30 -1.01 2.85
C ALA A 64 -4.09 -1.59 1.67
N SER A 65 -4.70 -2.77 1.84
CA SER A 65 -5.23 -3.55 0.71
C SER A 65 -6.13 -2.70 -0.21
N PRO A 66 -5.88 -2.67 -1.53
CA PRO A 66 -4.95 -3.55 -2.27
C PRO A 66 -3.50 -3.00 -2.46
N PHE A 67 -3.16 -1.86 -1.89
CA PHE A 67 -1.86 -1.21 -2.08
C PHE A 67 -0.77 -1.76 -1.15
N SER A 68 0.41 -2.02 -1.70
CA SER A 68 1.63 -2.24 -0.95
C SER A 68 2.37 -0.92 -0.72
N ALA A 69 2.81 -0.69 0.51
CA ALA A 69 3.61 0.46 0.89
C ALA A 69 5.11 0.26 0.57
N VAL A 70 5.51 -0.97 0.28
CA VAL A 70 6.88 -1.34 -0.07
C VAL A 70 6.96 -1.80 -1.52
N PRO A 71 8.08 -1.58 -2.22
CA PRO A 71 8.24 -2.09 -3.58
C PRO A 71 8.11 -3.61 -3.63
N THR A 72 7.35 -4.10 -4.61
CA THR A 72 7.18 -5.53 -4.87
C THR A 72 7.46 -5.84 -6.33
N ALA A 73 7.43 -7.12 -6.71
CA ALA A 73 7.50 -7.53 -8.09
C ALA A 73 6.27 -7.13 -8.92
N PHE A 74 5.16 -6.72 -8.32
CA PHE A 74 3.89 -6.43 -9.00
C PHE A 74 3.64 -4.93 -9.07
N ARG A 75 4.21 -4.30 -10.11
CA ARG A 75 4.04 -2.86 -10.37
C ARG A 75 2.75 -2.62 -11.14
N VAL A 76 2.01 -1.58 -10.76
CA VAL A 76 0.78 -1.14 -11.42
C VAL A 76 0.96 0.28 -11.93
N SER A 77 0.50 0.55 -13.14
CA SER A 77 0.31 1.90 -13.64
C SER A 77 -1.14 2.09 -14.05
N ALA A 78 -1.81 3.06 -13.42
CA ALA A 78 -3.24 3.34 -13.64
C ALA A 78 -3.53 4.79 -13.22
N ARG A 79 -4.48 5.46 -13.90
CA ARG A 79 -4.90 6.84 -13.61
C ARG A 79 -3.74 7.84 -13.47
N GLY A 80 -2.68 7.68 -14.27
CA GLY A 80 -1.47 8.52 -14.20
C GLY A 80 -0.56 8.28 -12.99
N GLY A 81 -0.91 7.35 -12.09
CA GLY A 81 -0.11 6.95 -10.94
C GLY A 81 0.72 5.68 -11.18
N SER A 82 1.61 5.39 -10.22
CA SER A 82 2.39 4.15 -10.13
C SER A 82 2.25 3.58 -8.72
N TYR A 83 1.84 2.31 -8.64
CA TYR A 83 1.56 1.62 -7.38
C TYR A 83 2.22 0.23 -7.34
N TYR A 84 2.17 -0.43 -6.19
CA TYR A 84 2.57 -1.81 -6.01
C TYR A 84 1.43 -2.62 -5.39
N GLY A 85 1.19 -3.83 -5.88
CA GLY A 85 0.36 -4.83 -5.21
C GLY A 85 1.25 -5.86 -4.49
N ASN A 86 0.78 -6.51 -3.42
CA ASN A 86 1.58 -7.56 -2.78
C ASN A 86 1.60 -8.85 -3.60
N CYS A 87 0.54 -9.10 -4.36
CA CYS A 87 0.44 -10.18 -5.33
C CYS A 87 -0.19 -9.73 -6.65
N VAL A 88 -0.35 -10.67 -7.59
CA VAL A 88 -1.04 -10.39 -8.87
C VAL A 88 -2.50 -9.97 -8.67
N TRP A 89 -3.20 -10.54 -7.69
CA TRP A 89 -4.60 -10.22 -7.43
C TRP A 89 -4.77 -8.81 -6.86
N ASP A 90 -3.90 -8.41 -5.94
CA ASP A 90 -3.87 -7.03 -5.44
C ASP A 90 -3.59 -6.05 -6.57
N ALA A 91 -2.63 -6.37 -7.45
CA ALA A 91 -2.28 -5.53 -8.58
C ALA A 91 -3.45 -5.35 -9.55
N LEU A 92 -4.20 -6.42 -9.86
CA LEU A 92 -5.43 -6.33 -10.64
C LEU A 92 -6.54 -5.58 -9.89
N GLY A 93 -6.64 -5.76 -8.57
CA GLY A 93 -7.56 -5.04 -7.70
C GLY A 93 -7.32 -3.53 -7.71
N ILE A 94 -6.07 -3.09 -7.75
CA ILE A 94 -5.72 -1.67 -7.91
C ILE A 94 -6.24 -1.12 -9.25
N VAL A 95 -6.04 -1.83 -10.36
CA VAL A 95 -6.55 -1.40 -11.68
C VAL A 95 -8.07 -1.26 -11.65
N SER A 96 -8.78 -2.24 -11.09
CA SER A 96 -10.24 -2.20 -10.93
C SER A 96 -10.70 -1.03 -10.05
N LEU A 97 -10.03 -0.81 -8.91
CA LEU A 97 -10.33 0.29 -7.99
C LEU A 97 -10.16 1.67 -8.66
N LEU A 98 -9.20 1.79 -9.58
CA LEU A 98 -8.84 3.06 -10.23
C LEU A 98 -9.60 3.32 -11.55
N GLY A 99 -10.65 2.56 -11.85
CA GLY A 99 -11.52 2.79 -13.00
C GLY A 99 -11.38 1.76 -14.13
N GLY A 100 -10.63 0.67 -13.91
CA GLY A 100 -10.56 -0.49 -14.81
C GLY A 100 -9.58 -0.37 -15.97
N GLU A 101 -8.91 0.78 -16.15
CA GLU A 101 -7.86 0.97 -17.16
C GLU A 101 -6.49 1.13 -16.50
N GLY A 102 -5.54 0.31 -16.95
CA GLY A 102 -4.17 0.32 -16.44
C GLY A 102 -3.36 -0.89 -16.90
N SER A 103 -2.12 -0.97 -16.47
CA SER A 103 -1.24 -2.10 -16.74
C SER A 103 -0.62 -2.66 -15.46
N VAL A 104 -0.44 -3.97 -15.44
CA VAL A 104 0.29 -4.69 -14.39
C VAL A 104 1.55 -5.28 -15.00
N ALA A 105 2.70 -5.01 -14.40
CA ALA A 105 3.97 -5.57 -14.80
C ALA A 105 4.58 -6.40 -13.66
N LYS A 106 4.99 -7.63 -13.97
CA LYS A 106 5.81 -8.43 -13.08
C LYS A 106 7.29 -8.14 -13.34
N VAL A 107 7.91 -7.36 -12.49
CA VAL A 107 9.35 -7.05 -12.60
C VAL A 107 10.14 -8.14 -11.89
N TRP A 108 10.78 -9.00 -12.68
CA TRP A 108 11.84 -9.86 -12.17
C TRP A 108 13.13 -9.06 -12.13
N SER A 109 13.76 -8.96 -10.95
CA SER A 109 15.18 -8.64 -10.94
C SER A 109 15.87 -9.79 -11.66
N ARG A 110 16.46 -9.52 -12.83
CA ARG A 110 17.44 -10.46 -13.39
C ARG A 110 18.56 -10.51 -12.37
N LEU A 111 18.59 -11.55 -11.52
CA LEU A 111 19.84 -11.97 -10.91
C LEU A 111 20.80 -12.09 -12.07
N ARG A 112 21.82 -11.22 -12.12
CA ARG A 112 22.92 -11.37 -13.05
C ARG A 112 23.44 -12.77 -12.79
N ALA A 113 23.20 -13.70 -13.71
CA ALA A 113 23.92 -14.95 -13.74
C ALA A 113 25.39 -14.52 -13.80
N ARG A 114 26.10 -14.63 -12.68
CA ARG A 114 27.57 -14.63 -12.68
C ARG A 114 27.91 -15.83 -13.55
N THR A 115 28.13 -15.57 -14.84
CA THR A 115 28.65 -16.55 -15.78
C THR A 115 29.93 -17.10 -15.18
N ALA A 116 29.89 -18.39 -14.87
CA ALA A 116 31.06 -19.19 -14.62
C ALA A 116 32.06 -18.98 -15.78
N ARG A 117 33.19 -18.33 -15.52
CA ARG A 117 34.39 -18.45 -16.35
C ARG A 117 35.63 -17.86 -15.67
N SER A 118 36.41 -18.75 -15.06
CA SER A 118 37.89 -18.73 -15.00
C SER A 118 38.28 -20.07 -14.37
N ARG A 119 38.57 -21.07 -15.21
CA ARG A 119 39.94 -21.47 -15.62
C ARG A 119 40.81 -21.80 -14.41
#